data_AF-A0A6M0LK51-F1
#
_entry.id   AF-A0A6M0LK51-F1
#
_cell.length_a   1.000
_cell.length_b   1.000
_cell.length_c   1.000
_cell.angle_alpha   90.00
_cell.angle_beta   90.00
_cell.angle_gamma   90.00
#
_symmetry.space_group_name_H-M   'P 1'
#
loop_
_entity.id
_entity.type
_entity.pdbx_description
1 polymer ?
#
loop_
_entity_poly.entity_id
_entity_poly.type
_entity_poly.pdbx_seq_one_letter_code
_entity_poly.pdbx_strand_id
1 'polypeptide(L)' 'MGVIEFLLALAQDMILAAIPAVGFAMVFNVPVRALRWCALLGAIGHG' A
#
# COMPACT_ATOMS: atom_id res chain seq x y z
N MET A 1 19.77 -12.10 10.23
CA MET A 1 19.11 -11.05 9.44
C MET A 1 19.23 -9.75 10.23
N GLY A 2 19.97 -8.77 9.72
CA GLY A 2 20.24 -7.52 10.44
C GLY A 2 19.00 -6.63 10.53
N VAL A 3 19.00 -5.67 11.45
CA VAL A 3 17.90 -4.71 11.67
C VAL A 3 17.58 -3.90 10.39
N ILE A 4 18.61 -3.64 9.57
CA ILE A 4 18.51 -2.94 8.28
C ILE A 4 17.70 -3.76 7.27
N GLU A 5 17.91 -5.08 7.20
CA GLU A 5 17.13 -5.96 6.31
C GLU A 5 15.67 -6.03 6.73
N PHE A 6 15.40 -5.98 8.03
CA PHE A 6 14.03 -5.99 8.56
C PHE A 6 13.29 -4.70 8.20
N LEU A 7 13.93 -3.54 8.34
CA LEU A 7 13.36 -2.26 7.90
C LEU A 7 13.12 -2.23 6.39
N LEU A 8 14.04 -2.80 5.61
CA LEU A 8 13.92 -2.85 4.14
C LEU A 8 12.79 -3.77 3.70
N ALA A 9 12.64 -4.93 4.36
CA ALA A 9 11.54 -5.86 4.13
C ALA A 9 10.19 -5.23 4.50
N LEU A 10 10.09 -4.56 5.65
CA LEU A 10 8.86 -3.88 6.09
C LEU A 10 8.44 -2.76 5.12
N ALA A 11 9.39 -1.95 4.66
CA ALA A 11 9.13 -0.90 3.68
C ALA A 11 8.66 -1.46 2.33
N GLN A 12 9.23 -2.60 1.89
CA GLN A 12 8.81 -3.28 0.67
C GLN A 12 7.39 -3.83 0.82
N ASP A 13 7.04 -4.43 1.96
CA ASP A 13 5.71 -4.95 2.26
C ASP A 13 4.64 -3.85 2.19
N MET A 14 4.90 -2.68 2.80
CA MET A 14 3.98 -1.52 2.74
C MET A 14 3.74 -1.03 1.30
N ILE A 15 4.77 -1.03 0.45
CA ILE A 15 4.65 -0.61 -0.96
C ILE A 15 3.85 -1.65 -1.76
N LEU A 16 4.12 -2.95 -1.56
CA LEU A 16 3.40 -4.01 -2.24
C LEU A 16 1.92 -4.08 -1.80
N ALA A 17 1.64 -3.75 -0.54
CA ALA A 17 0.29 -3.68 0.02
C ALA A 17 -0.60 -2.60 -0.60
N ALA A 18 -0.01 -1.48 -1.07
CA ALA A 18 -0.76 -0.42 -1.73
C ALA A 18 -1.32 -0.84 -3.11
N ILE A 19 -0.65 -1.78 -3.79
CA ILE A 19 -1.03 -2.25 -5.13
C ILE A 19 -2.42 -2.91 -5.15
N PRO A 20 -2.74 -3.91 -4.31
CA PRO A 20 -4.08 -4.50 -4.28
C PRO A 20 -5.14 -3.51 -3.81
N ALA A 21 -4.83 -2.59 -2.88
CA ALA A 21 -5.77 -1.57 -2.43
C ALA A 21 -6.20 -0.63 -3.57
N VAL A 22 -5.25 -0.19 -4.41
CA VAL A 22 -5.54 0.59 -5.62
C VAL A 22 -6.24 -0.25 -6.68
N GLY A 23 -5.86 -1.52 -6.82
CA GLY A 23 -6.49 -2.46 -7.75
C GLY A 23 -7.99 -2.65 -7.47
N PHE A 24 -8.37 -2.88 -6.21
CA PHE A 24 -9.78 -2.94 -5.81
C PHE A 24 -10.50 -1.62 -6.09
N ALA A 25 -9.89 -0.49 -5.75
CA ALA A 25 -10.52 0.81 -5.95
C ALA A 25 -10.72 1.14 -7.44
N MET A 26 -9.82 0.70 -8.34
CA MET A 26 -10.01 0.80 -9.79
C MET A 26 -11.16 -0.08 -10.30
N VAL A 27 -11.32 -1.30 -9.79
CA VAL A 27 -12.44 -2.20 -10.14
C VAL A 27 -13.79 -1.57 -9.80
N PHE A 28 -13.88 -0.81 -8.69
CA PHE A 28 -15.10 -0.09 -8.28
C PHE A 28 -15.26 1.30 -8.92
N ASN A 29 -14.44 1.67 -9.92
CA ASN A 29 -14.48 2.98 -10.60
C ASN A 29 -14.41 4.18 -9.62
N VAL A 30 -13.63 4.05 -8.55
CA VAL A 30 -13.49 5.13 -7.55
C VAL A 30 -12.77 6.33 -8.16
N PRO A 31 -13.23 7.57 -7.88
CA PRO A 31 -12.57 8.78 -8.38
C PRO A 31 -11.10 8.82 -7.95
N VAL A 32 -10.21 9.20 -8.88
CA VAL A 32 -8.75 9.29 -8.68
C VAL A 32 -8.33 10.10 -7.44
N ARG A 33 -9.17 11.04 -6.98
CA ARG A 33 -8.96 11.77 -5.73
C ARG A 33 -9.01 10.85 -4.51
N ALA A 34 -9.95 9.92 -4.46
CA ALA A 34 -10.09 8.94 -3.38
C ALA A 34 -9.09 7.77 -3.54
N LEU A 35 -8.68 7.46 -4.78
CA LEU A 35 -7.68 6.41 -5.08
C LEU A 35 -6.34 6.65 -4.35
N ARG A 36 -5.90 7.92 -4.25
CA ARG A 36 -4.70 8.31 -3.47
C ARG A 36 -4.86 8.01 -1.97
N TRP A 37 -6.05 8.24 -1.43
CA TRP A 37 -6.35 7.91 -0.03
C TRP A 37 -6.45 6.40 0.18
N CYS A 38 -6.98 5.63 -0.77
CA CYS A 38 -6.98 4.17 -0.73
C CYS A 38 -5.55 3.59 -0.75
N ALA A 39 -4.65 4.15 -1.56
CA ALA A 39 -3.24 3.75 -1.59
C ALA A 39 -2.53 4.06 -0.25
N LEU A 40 -2.76 5.26 0.29
CA LEU A 40 -2.23 5.68 1.59
C LEU A 40 -2.77 4.81 2.73
N LEU A 41 -4.08 4.55 2.76
CA LEU A 41 -4.72 3.70 3.77
C LEU A 41 -4.28 2.24 3.64
N GLY A 42 -4.09 1.74 2.42
CA GLY A 42 -3.57 0.38 2.18
C GLY A 42 -2.12 0.21 2.63
N ALA A 43 -1.28 1.22 2.40
CA ALA A 43 0.10 1.24 2.89
C ALA A 43 0.18 1.40 4.42
N ILE A 44 -0.66 2.26 5.01
CA ILE A 44 -0.71 2.48 6.47
C ILE A 44 -1.30 1.28 7.20
N GLY A 45 -2.31 0.61 6.63
CA GLY A 45 -2.98 -0.52 7.27
C GLY A 45 -2.16 -1.81 7.29
N HIS A 46 -1.10 -1.89 6.47
CA HIS A 46 -0.20 -3.04 6.41
C HIS A 46 1.13 -2.80 7.14
N GLY A 47 1.32 -1.60 7.69
CA GLY A 47 2.52 -1.16 8.41
C GLY A 47 2.50 -1.43 9.90
#